data_AF-A0A965Z5M7-F1
#
_entry.id   AF-A0A965Z5M7-F1
#
_cell.length_a   1.000
_cell.length_b   1.000
_cell.length_c   1.000
_cell.angle_alpha   90.00
_cell.angle_beta   90.00
_cell.angle_gamma   90.00
#
_symmetry.space_group_name_H-M   'P 1'
#
loop_
_entity.id
_entity.type
_entity.pdbx_description
1 polymer ?
#
loop_
_entity_poly.entity_id
_entity_poly.type
_entity_poly.pdbx_seq_one_letter_code
_entity_poly.pdbx_strand_id
1 'polypeptide(L)'
;MAKAMSGDMKFSLSQTTAAPTVAECTAAAQVYNIVISLTTAAGELHSWYNGKVLLAIADTDNTGVASIDPAAGERAMTNGVLEVEVTMSKAAWTANKTATLTVSDLATAGTGILGFVVADKTFVATVAA
;
A
#
# COMPACT_ATOMS: atom_id res chain seq x y z
N MET A 1 -11.92 -12.99 15.92
CA MET A 1 -12.35 -11.65 16.36
C MET A 1 -11.84 -11.25 17.74
N ALA A 2 -11.73 -12.14 18.73
CA ALA A 2 -11.29 -11.76 20.10
C ALA A 2 -10.00 -10.90 20.13
N LYS A 3 -8.98 -11.26 19.33
CA LYS A 3 -7.72 -10.50 19.19
C LYS A 3 -7.93 -9.08 18.63
N ALA A 4 -8.78 -8.94 17.62
CA ALA A 4 -9.12 -7.64 17.06
C ALA A 4 -9.89 -6.76 18.06
N MET A 5 -10.75 -7.35 18.90
CA MET A 5 -11.46 -6.65 19.97
C MET A 5 -10.55 -6.18 21.11
N SER A 6 -9.32 -6.72 21.20
CA SER A 6 -8.27 -6.22 22.09
C SER A 6 -7.30 -5.25 21.39
N GLY A 7 -7.58 -4.83 20.16
CA GLY A 7 -6.74 -3.91 19.39
C GLY A 7 -5.54 -4.54 18.69
N ASP A 8 -5.43 -5.88 18.68
CA ASP A 8 -4.33 -6.58 18.01
C ASP A 8 -4.58 -6.62 16.50
N MET A 9 -4.29 -5.51 15.83
CA MET A 9 -4.52 -5.29 14.40
C MET A 9 -3.34 -4.55 13.77
N LYS A 10 -2.92 -5.00 12.59
CA LYS A 10 -1.76 -4.50 11.86
C LYS A 10 -1.95 -4.71 10.36
N PHE A 11 -1.68 -3.67 9.56
CA PHE A 11 -1.51 -3.85 8.12
C PHE A 11 -0.18 -4.57 7.81
N SER A 12 -0.26 -5.54 6.92
CA SER A 12 0.88 -6.25 6.35
C SER A 12 0.82 -6.15 4.84
N LEU A 13 1.97 -5.95 4.19
CA LEU A 13 2.09 -5.88 2.75
C LEU A 13 2.95 -7.05 2.28
N SER A 14 2.62 -7.67 1.15
CA SER A 14 3.41 -8.76 0.55
C SER A 14 4.84 -8.33 0.21
N GLN A 15 5.01 -7.06 -0.11
CA GLN A 15 6.30 -6.41 -0.36
C GLN A 15 6.22 -4.96 0.11
N THR A 16 7.33 -4.43 0.63
CA THR A 16 7.41 -3.07 1.18
C THR A 16 8.43 -2.19 0.46
N THR A 17 9.28 -2.78 -0.38
CA THR A 17 10.29 -2.05 -1.15
C THR A 17 10.48 -2.66 -2.53
N ALA A 18 10.77 -1.82 -3.51
CA ALA A 18 11.29 -2.23 -4.81
C ALA A 18 12.38 -1.26 -5.27
N ALA A 19 13.24 -1.71 -6.20
CA ALA A 19 14.33 -0.89 -6.71
C ALA A 19 14.51 -1.07 -8.23
N PRO A 20 13.58 -0.58 -9.06
CA PRO A 20 13.78 -0.59 -10.50
C PRO A 20 14.90 0.37 -10.88
N THR A 21 15.66 0.06 -11.91
CA THR A 21 16.70 0.94 -12.45
C THR A 21 16.12 2.01 -13.38
N VAL A 22 16.86 3.10 -13.58
CA VAL A 22 16.52 4.12 -14.60
C VAL A 22 16.31 3.47 -15.98
N ALA A 23 17.15 2.50 -16.34
CA ALA A 23 17.06 1.81 -17.63
C ALA A 23 15.77 1.00 -17.77
N GLU A 24 15.35 0.28 -16.72
CA GLU A 24 14.10 -0.49 -16.71
C GLU A 24 12.88 0.44 -16.82
N CYS A 25 12.84 1.50 -16.02
CA CYS A 25 11.79 2.52 -16.07
C CYS A 25 11.68 3.21 -17.45
N THR A 26 12.82 3.42 -18.12
CA THR A 26 12.86 4.01 -19.46
C THR A 26 12.34 3.03 -20.52
N ALA A 27 12.65 1.74 -20.37
CA ALA A 27 12.26 0.71 -21.31
C ALA A 27 10.75 0.38 -21.24
N ALA A 28 10.21 0.27 -20.02
CA ALA A 28 8.84 -0.15 -19.76
C ALA A 28 8.29 0.41 -18.43
N ALA A 29 6.96 0.39 -18.30
CA ALA A 29 6.33 0.67 -17.02
C ALA A 29 6.68 -0.44 -16.02
N GLN A 30 6.88 -0.07 -14.76
CA GLN A 30 7.20 -1.02 -13.69
C GLN A 30 5.95 -1.25 -12.86
N VAL A 31 5.55 -2.52 -12.73
CA VAL A 31 4.27 -2.91 -12.14
C VAL A 31 4.52 -3.82 -10.94
N TYR A 32 3.91 -3.48 -9.81
CA TYR A 32 4.06 -4.20 -8.54
C TYR A 32 2.71 -4.55 -7.96
N ASN A 33 2.40 -5.85 -7.86
CA ASN A 33 1.19 -6.32 -7.19
C ASN A 33 1.43 -6.41 -5.68
N ILE A 34 0.81 -5.53 -4.92
CA ILE A 34 0.89 -5.43 -3.48
C ILE A 34 -0.36 -6.07 -2.86
N VAL A 35 -0.17 -7.15 -2.12
CA VAL A 35 -1.24 -7.73 -1.31
C VAL A 35 -1.20 -7.07 0.05
N ILE A 36 -2.25 -6.35 0.39
CA ILE A 36 -2.49 -5.74 1.68
C ILE A 36 -3.33 -6.71 2.50
N SER A 37 -2.90 -7.00 3.73
CA SER A 37 -3.61 -7.88 4.66
C SER A 37 -3.77 -7.22 6.01
N LEU A 38 -4.95 -7.35 6.62
CA LEU A 38 -5.17 -7.02 8.02
C LEU A 38 -4.88 -8.25 8.87
N THR A 39 -3.85 -8.15 9.73
CA THR A 39 -3.33 -9.28 10.50
C THR A 39 -3.20 -8.92 11.98
N THR A 40 -3.06 -9.92 12.84
CA THR A 40 -2.54 -9.73 14.20
C THR A 40 -1.04 -9.42 14.16
N ALA A 41 -0.46 -9.00 15.28
CA ALA A 41 0.99 -8.85 15.43
C ALA A 41 1.75 -10.15 15.14
N ALA A 42 1.12 -11.31 15.36
CA ALA A 42 1.66 -12.64 15.06
C ALA A 42 1.47 -13.08 13.59
N GLY A 43 0.85 -12.25 12.74
CA GLY A 43 0.65 -12.52 11.31
C GLY A 43 -0.60 -13.35 10.97
N GLU A 44 -1.47 -13.63 11.95
CA GLU A 44 -2.74 -14.29 11.67
C GLU A 44 -3.72 -13.34 10.98
N LEU A 45 -4.33 -13.78 9.88
CA LEU A 45 -5.26 -12.97 9.10
C LEU A 45 -6.57 -12.70 9.85
N HIS A 46 -7.03 -11.46 9.81
CA HIS A 46 -8.38 -11.08 10.20
C HIS A 46 -9.36 -11.28 9.04
N SER A 47 -9.60 -12.55 8.69
CA SER A 47 -10.44 -12.94 7.55
C SER A 47 -11.91 -12.53 7.65
N TRP A 48 -12.36 -12.09 8.82
CA TRP A 48 -13.70 -11.55 9.04
C TRP A 48 -13.85 -10.10 8.55
N TYR A 49 -12.75 -9.40 8.31
CA TYR A 49 -12.75 -7.98 8.02
C TYR A 49 -13.12 -7.71 6.55
N ASN A 50 -14.23 -7.02 6.32
CA ASN A 50 -14.65 -6.57 4.99
C ASN A 50 -14.84 -5.04 4.95
N GLY A 51 -14.16 -4.33 5.86
CA GLY A 51 -14.24 -2.88 6.01
C GLY A 51 -13.36 -2.16 4.98
N LYS A 52 -13.41 -0.83 5.02
CA LYS A 52 -12.63 0.04 4.13
C LYS A 52 -11.25 0.36 4.72
N VAL A 53 -10.29 0.56 3.84
CA VAL A 53 -8.99 1.18 4.10
C VAL A 53 -8.83 2.39 3.18
N LEU A 54 -7.92 3.31 3.51
CA LEU A 54 -7.58 4.44 2.67
C LEU A 54 -6.29 4.13 1.91
N LEU A 55 -6.33 4.25 0.59
CA LEU A 55 -5.15 4.16 -0.26
C LEU A 55 -4.71 5.54 -0.72
N ALA A 56 -3.41 5.79 -0.70
CA ALA A 56 -2.78 6.96 -1.31
C ALA A 56 -1.52 6.53 -2.08
N ILE A 57 -1.20 7.27 -3.14
CA ILE A 57 0.04 7.12 -3.92
C ILE A 57 0.66 8.50 -4.08
N ALA A 58 1.97 8.60 -3.92
CA ALA A 58 2.73 9.80 -4.19
C ALA A 58 4.06 9.43 -4.84
N ASP A 59 4.58 10.30 -5.70
CA ASP A 59 5.93 10.20 -6.21
C ASP A 59 6.71 11.49 -6.01
N THR A 60 8.03 11.40 -6.12
CA THR A 60 8.95 12.53 -5.92
C THR A 60 9.65 12.97 -7.21
N ASP A 61 9.25 12.39 -8.33
CA ASP A 61 9.81 12.65 -9.66
C ASP A 61 8.96 13.71 -10.40
N ASN A 62 9.45 14.20 -11.53
CA ASN A 62 8.72 15.16 -12.38
C ASN A 62 8.70 14.74 -13.87
N THR A 63 9.31 13.60 -14.18
CA THR A 63 9.40 12.96 -15.50
C THR A 63 8.51 11.73 -15.58
N GLY A 64 8.43 10.95 -14.49
CA GLY A 64 7.54 9.82 -14.32
C GLY A 64 6.31 10.15 -13.49
N VAL A 65 5.34 9.23 -13.47
CA VAL A 65 4.11 9.33 -12.67
C VAL A 65 3.85 7.97 -12.03
N ALA A 66 3.57 7.95 -10.73
CA ALA A 66 3.09 6.76 -10.04
C ALA A 66 1.56 6.74 -10.00
N SER A 67 0.98 5.56 -10.22
CA SER A 67 -0.46 5.32 -10.11
C SER A 67 -0.74 4.00 -9.40
N ILE A 68 -1.98 3.84 -8.94
CA ILE A 68 -2.45 2.58 -8.34
C ILE A 68 -3.80 2.16 -8.91
N ASP A 69 -4.00 0.84 -9.00
CA ASP A 69 -5.30 0.21 -9.29
C ASP A 69 -5.62 -0.81 -8.19
N PRO A 70 -6.73 -0.68 -7.44
CA PRO A 70 -7.75 0.36 -7.53
C PRO A 70 -7.22 1.76 -7.19
N ALA A 71 -7.80 2.78 -7.83
CA ALA A 71 -7.39 4.18 -7.65
C ALA A 71 -7.39 4.61 -6.18
N ALA A 72 -6.62 5.65 -5.84
CA ALA A 72 -6.56 6.19 -4.49
C ALA A 72 -7.94 6.56 -3.91
N GLY A 73 -8.03 6.58 -2.58
CA GLY A 73 -9.26 6.78 -1.82
C GLY A 73 -9.68 5.53 -1.05
N GLU A 74 -10.93 5.51 -0.60
CA GLU A 74 -11.47 4.43 0.21
C GLU A 74 -11.69 3.15 -0.62
N ARG A 75 -11.15 2.03 -0.13
CA ARG A 75 -11.28 0.71 -0.75
C ARG A 75 -11.67 -0.34 0.26
N ALA A 76 -12.69 -1.14 -0.05
CA ALA A 76 -13.09 -2.25 0.79
C ALA A 76 -12.10 -3.40 0.67
N MET A 77 -11.73 -3.99 1.81
CA MET A 77 -11.05 -5.28 1.84
C MET A 77 -12.08 -6.39 1.68
N THR A 78 -11.64 -7.54 1.15
CA THR A 78 -12.41 -8.77 1.10
C THR A 78 -11.70 -9.81 1.94
N ASN A 79 -12.37 -10.33 2.97
CA ASN A 79 -11.81 -11.31 3.90
C ASN A 79 -10.44 -10.90 4.47
N GLY A 80 -10.29 -9.63 4.85
CA GLY A 80 -9.07 -9.07 5.42
C GLY A 80 -7.96 -8.81 4.40
N VAL A 81 -8.24 -8.94 3.09
CA VAL A 81 -7.26 -8.79 2.02
C VAL A 81 -7.70 -7.74 0.99
N LEU A 82 -6.75 -6.97 0.46
CA LEU A 82 -6.94 -6.08 -0.68
C LEU A 82 -5.70 -6.17 -1.56
N GLU A 83 -5.89 -6.37 -2.86
CA GLU A 83 -4.81 -6.34 -3.84
C GLU A 83 -4.76 -4.96 -4.50
N VAL A 84 -3.54 -4.42 -4.63
CA VAL A 84 -3.29 -3.12 -5.25
C VAL A 84 -2.13 -3.27 -6.22
N GLU A 85 -2.37 -2.99 -7.48
CA GLU A 85 -1.33 -2.82 -8.49
C GLU A 85 -0.74 -1.41 -8.35
N VAL A 86 0.56 -1.32 -8.11
CA VAL A 86 1.32 -0.06 -8.13
C VAL A 86 2.10 0.01 -9.44
N THR A 87 1.84 1.06 -10.22
CA THR A 87 2.46 1.24 -11.53
C THR A 87 3.29 2.51 -11.54
N MET A 88 4.58 2.37 -11.83
CA MET A 88 5.47 3.46 -12.22
C MET A 88 5.42 3.57 -13.74
N SER A 89 4.97 4.71 -14.27
CA SER A 89 4.84 4.91 -15.71
C SER A 89 6.18 4.75 -16.44
N LYS A 90 6.11 4.34 -17.71
CA LYS A 90 7.28 4.31 -18.59
C LYS A 90 7.79 5.75 -18.79
N ALA A 91 8.96 6.05 -18.24
CA ALA A 91 9.61 7.35 -18.30
C ALA A 91 11.08 7.25 -17.90
N ALA A 92 11.85 8.28 -18.21
CA ALA A 92 13.23 8.42 -17.74
C ALA A 92 13.27 8.95 -16.30
N TRP A 93 12.78 8.14 -15.35
CA TRP A 93 12.78 8.50 -13.93
C TRP A 93 14.18 8.87 -13.45
N THR A 94 14.26 9.86 -12.57
CA THR A 94 15.52 10.29 -11.97
C THR A 94 15.95 9.31 -10.88
N ALA A 95 17.25 9.01 -10.81
CA ALA A 95 17.80 8.16 -9.76
C ALA A 95 17.47 8.71 -8.35
N ASN A 96 17.23 7.80 -7.40
CA ASN A 96 16.79 8.05 -6.03
C ASN A 96 15.39 8.65 -5.87
N LYS A 97 14.62 8.79 -6.96
CA LYS A 97 13.20 9.16 -6.85
C LYS A 97 12.35 7.96 -6.48
N THR A 98 11.20 8.24 -5.90
CA THR A 98 10.39 7.25 -5.22
C THR A 98 8.95 7.28 -5.70
N ALA A 99 8.32 6.11 -5.77
CA ALA A 99 6.87 5.95 -5.76
C ALA A 99 6.47 5.27 -4.45
N THR A 100 5.58 5.91 -3.68
CA THR A 100 5.17 5.50 -2.33
C THR A 100 3.68 5.24 -2.27
N LEU A 101 3.29 3.97 -2.17
CA LEU A 101 1.93 3.57 -1.80
C LEU A 101 1.82 3.65 -0.27
N THR A 102 0.78 4.31 0.22
CA THR A 102 0.42 4.34 1.65
C THR A 102 -0.96 3.72 1.84
N VAL A 103 -1.05 2.87 2.85
CA VAL A 103 -2.27 2.23 3.33
C VAL A 103 -2.51 2.69 4.76
N SER A 104 -3.66 3.30 5.00
CA SER A 104 -4.06 3.83 6.30
C SER A 104 -5.43 3.28 6.69
N ASP A 105 -5.74 3.32 7.99
CA ASP A 105 -7.13 3.24 8.40
C ASP A 105 -7.90 4.51 7.96
N LEU A 106 -9.23 4.48 8.01
CA LEU A 106 -10.03 5.67 7.74
C LEU A 106 -9.99 6.59 8.98
N ALA A 107 -8.87 7.29 9.16
CA ALA A 107 -8.68 8.21 10.28
C ALA A 107 -9.75 9.33 10.35
N THR A 108 -10.48 9.62 9.27
CA THR A 108 -11.59 10.60 9.25
C THR A 108 -12.86 10.14 9.98
N ALA A 109 -12.98 8.86 10.33
CA ALA A 109 -13.92 8.40 11.35
C ALA A 109 -13.09 8.07 12.59
N GLY A 110 -13.14 8.90 13.64
CA GLY A 110 -12.32 8.82 14.86
C GLY A 110 -12.48 7.56 15.73
N THR A 111 -12.59 6.39 15.10
CA THR A 111 -12.76 5.07 15.70
C THR A 111 -11.87 4.01 15.02
N GLY A 112 -11.06 4.31 14.00
CA GLY A 112 -10.20 3.31 13.35
C GLY A 112 -10.95 2.02 12.95
N ILE A 113 -10.31 0.86 13.06
CA ILE A 113 -10.98 -0.44 12.93
C ILE A 113 -11.45 -0.89 14.32
N LEU A 114 -12.75 -1.07 14.52
CA LEU A 114 -13.35 -1.50 15.80
C LEU A 114 -13.04 -0.60 17.03
N GLY A 115 -12.78 0.68 16.85
CA GLY A 115 -12.39 1.60 17.93
C GLY A 115 -10.87 1.77 18.08
N PHE A 116 -10.06 1.04 17.30
CA PHE A 116 -8.60 1.03 17.42
C PHE A 116 -7.92 1.60 16.18
N VAL A 117 -6.94 2.47 16.42
CA VAL A 117 -6.06 3.00 15.37
C VAL A 117 -5.15 1.89 14.89
N VAL A 118 -5.07 1.69 13.57
CA VAL A 118 -4.13 0.77 12.94
C VAL A 118 -3.07 1.58 12.22
N ALA A 119 -1.81 1.41 12.62
CA ALA A 119 -0.70 2.18 12.07
C ALA A 119 -0.54 1.96 10.56
N ASP A 120 -0.30 3.05 9.86
CA ASP A 120 -0.07 3.09 8.43
C ASP A 120 1.06 2.15 7.98
N LYS A 121 0.93 1.69 6.74
CA LYS A 121 1.99 0.96 6.06
C LYS A 121 2.24 1.47 4.67
N THR A 122 3.51 1.39 4.27
CA THR A 122 3.97 1.88 3.00
C THR A 122 4.71 0.81 2.20
N PHE A 123 4.53 0.88 0.89
CA PHE A 123 5.42 0.29 -0.09
C PHE A 123 6.16 1.43 -0.80
N VAL A 124 7.49 1.32 -0.93
CA VAL A 124 8.34 2.33 -1.55
C VAL A 124 9.18 1.72 -2.67
N ALA A 125 8.88 2.07 -3.92
CA ALA A 125 9.76 1.79 -5.04
C ALA A 125 10.75 2.94 -5.20
N THR A 126 12.05 2.69 -5.04
CA THR A 126 13.11 3.71 -5.18
C THR A 126 13.93 3.42 -6.42
N VAL A 127 14.00 4.38 -7.35
CA VAL A 127 14.71 4.22 -8.61
C VAL A 127 16.22 4.12 -8.35
N ALA A 128 16.79 2.97 -8.66
CA ALA A 128 18.23 2.75 -8.64
C ALA A 128 18.87 3.47 -9.83
N ALA A 129 20.11 3.93 -9.63
CA ALA A 129 20.90 4.60 -10.66
C ALA A 129 21.15 3.72 -11.90
#